data_AF-A0A0Q5M0L0-F1
#
_entry.id   AF-A0A0Q5M0L0-F1
#
_cell.length_a   1.000
_cell.length_b   1.000
_cell.length_c   1.000
_cell.angle_alpha   90.00
_cell.angle_beta   90.00
_cell.angle_gamma   90.00
#
_symmetry.space_group_name_H-M   'P 1'
#
loop_
_entity.id
_entity.type
_entity.pdbx_description
1 polymer ?
#
loop_
_entity_poly.entity_id
_entity_poly.type
_entity_poly.pdbx_seq_one_letter_code
_entity_poly.pdbx_strand_id
1 'polypeptide(L)'
;MTSIDHITLEVADASAAERFYAEAFGLGDRVRVRASDAPTSGFRGYTVSITVSQPADVRAYVDSAVAAGATVIKPVATSLWGVGATVQAPDGAIWKIATSAKKDTGPARREPESVVLLLGADDVKASKQFYVGRGLPVGKSFGSYVQFDLKGSPVQLGLYKRRALAKDAGVPEDGDGSHRIVIGGGADSVVDPDGFAWEAAAR
;
A
#
# COMPACT_ATOMS: atom_id res chain seq x y z
N MET A 1 -11.77 10.25 -11.67
CA MET A 1 -11.18 9.48 -10.55
C MET A 1 -10.99 10.42 -9.36
N THR A 2 -11.83 10.30 -8.32
CA THR A 2 -11.75 11.20 -7.14
C THR A 2 -11.64 10.45 -5.82
N SER A 3 -11.80 9.13 -5.81
CA SER A 3 -11.65 8.24 -4.65
C SER A 3 -11.09 6.89 -5.12
N ILE A 4 -10.30 6.26 -4.25
CA ILE A 4 -10.02 4.83 -4.24
C ILE A 4 -10.81 4.21 -3.10
N ASP A 5 -11.77 3.35 -3.45
CA ASP A 5 -12.66 2.74 -2.48
C ASP A 5 -12.02 1.50 -1.86
N HIS A 6 -11.24 0.78 -2.66
CA HIS A 6 -10.50 -0.40 -2.25
C HIS A 6 -9.31 -0.67 -3.15
N ILE A 7 -8.39 -1.52 -2.67
CA ILE A 7 -7.44 -2.23 -3.51
C ILE A 7 -7.83 -3.71 -3.55
N THR A 8 -7.69 -4.33 -4.72
CA THR A 8 -7.88 -5.76 -4.89
C THR A 8 -6.50 -6.39 -5.12
N LEU A 9 -6.07 -7.23 -4.19
CA LEU A 9 -4.84 -8.00 -4.32
C LEU A 9 -5.13 -9.28 -5.10
N GLU A 10 -4.37 -9.48 -6.17
CA GLU A 10 -4.51 -10.66 -6.99
C GLU A 10 -3.53 -11.72 -6.48
N VAL A 11 -4.03 -12.90 -6.13
CA VAL A 11 -3.26 -13.89 -5.38
C VAL A 11 -3.47 -15.29 -5.93
N ALA A 12 -2.51 -16.19 -5.72
CA ALA A 12 -2.66 -17.57 -6.18
C ALA A 12 -3.75 -18.33 -5.40
N ASP A 13 -3.86 -18.06 -4.10
CA ASP A 13 -4.86 -18.65 -3.21
C ASP A 13 -5.65 -17.53 -2.51
N ALA A 14 -6.85 -17.23 -3.03
CA ALA A 14 -7.71 -16.18 -2.51
C ALA A 14 -8.16 -16.48 -1.07
N SER A 15 -8.57 -17.71 -0.77
CA SER A 15 -9.08 -18.08 0.56
C SER A 15 -8.00 -18.06 1.64
N ALA A 16 -6.75 -18.39 1.31
CA ALA A 16 -5.62 -18.19 2.22
C ALA A 16 -5.33 -16.70 2.44
N ALA A 17 -5.36 -15.89 1.38
CA ALA A 17 -5.11 -14.46 1.47
C ALA A 17 -6.21 -13.72 2.26
N GLU A 18 -7.50 -14.07 2.08
CA GLU A 18 -8.61 -13.50 2.86
C GLU A 18 -8.40 -13.68 4.36
N ARG A 19 -8.07 -14.91 4.77
CA ARG A 19 -7.77 -15.23 6.18
C ARG A 19 -6.58 -14.42 6.69
N PHE A 20 -5.49 -14.38 5.91
CA PHE A 20 -4.32 -13.58 6.26
C PHE A 20 -4.69 -12.10 6.48
N TYR A 21 -5.35 -11.45 5.53
CA TYR A 21 -5.64 -10.03 5.61
C TYR A 21 -6.66 -9.69 6.71
N ALA A 22 -7.61 -10.59 6.99
CA ALA A 22 -8.54 -10.45 8.10
C ALA A 22 -7.80 -10.53 9.46
N GLU A 23 -6.95 -11.53 9.65
CA GLU A 23 -6.21 -11.76 10.89
C GLU A 23 -5.10 -10.73 11.11
N ALA A 24 -4.29 -10.46 10.08
CA ALA A 24 -3.13 -9.57 10.15
C ALA A 24 -3.53 -8.11 10.36
N PHE A 25 -4.48 -7.61 9.55
CA PHE A 25 -4.76 -6.17 9.47
C PHE A 25 -6.21 -5.82 9.77
N GLY A 26 -7.20 -6.61 9.31
CA GLY A 26 -8.61 -6.33 9.58
C GLY A 26 -9.08 -5.02 8.93
N LEU A 27 -8.72 -4.79 7.66
CA LEU A 27 -8.98 -3.51 6.96
C LEU A 27 -10.39 -3.40 6.36
N GLY A 28 -11.22 -4.44 6.47
CA GLY A 28 -12.56 -4.52 5.88
C GLY A 28 -12.51 -4.40 4.36
N ASP A 29 -13.52 -3.75 3.77
CA ASP A 29 -13.69 -3.67 2.31
C ASP A 29 -12.60 -2.88 1.58
N ARG A 30 -11.71 -2.18 2.30
CA ARG A 30 -10.57 -1.45 1.71
C ARG A 30 -9.56 -2.38 1.05
N VAL A 31 -9.49 -3.64 1.47
CA VAL A 31 -8.62 -4.65 0.89
C VAL A 31 -9.47 -5.84 0.51
N ARG A 32 -9.56 -6.09 -0.79
CA ARG A 32 -10.19 -7.26 -1.36
C ARG A 32 -9.12 -8.17 -1.92
N VAL A 33 -9.49 -9.41 -2.19
CA VAL A 33 -8.62 -10.32 -2.92
C VAL A 33 -9.37 -10.99 -4.05
N ARG A 34 -8.63 -11.40 -5.08
CA ARG A 34 -9.16 -12.28 -6.13
C ARG A 34 -8.08 -13.25 -6.60
N ALA A 35 -8.50 -14.40 -7.10
CA ALA A 35 -7.56 -15.39 -7.62
C ALA A 35 -6.92 -14.88 -8.92
N SER A 36 -5.62 -15.12 -9.09
CA SER A 36 -4.88 -14.86 -10.32
C SER A 36 -3.64 -15.75 -10.40
N ASP A 37 -3.40 -16.30 -11.58
CA ASP A 37 -2.21 -17.07 -11.96
C ASP A 37 -1.17 -16.20 -12.69
N ALA A 38 -1.44 -14.92 -12.92
CA ALA A 38 -0.56 -14.02 -13.64
C ALA A 38 0.86 -14.05 -13.04
N PRO A 39 1.91 -14.35 -13.81
CA PRO A 39 3.26 -14.51 -13.28
C PRO A 39 3.76 -13.19 -12.69
N THR A 40 4.50 -13.28 -11.59
CA THR A 40 5.09 -12.14 -10.88
C THR A 40 6.31 -12.59 -10.11
N SER A 41 7.31 -11.73 -9.98
CA SER A 41 8.52 -11.98 -9.19
C SER A 41 9.08 -10.69 -8.60
N GLY A 42 9.84 -10.79 -7.52
CA GLY A 42 10.53 -9.65 -6.90
C GLY A 42 9.59 -8.54 -6.43
N PHE A 43 10.05 -7.29 -6.55
CA PHE A 43 9.28 -6.12 -6.18
C PHE A 43 8.20 -5.81 -7.22
N ARG A 44 6.94 -5.83 -6.80
CA ARG A 44 5.78 -5.56 -7.67
C ARG A 44 5.52 -4.07 -7.94
N GLY A 45 6.46 -3.20 -7.59
CA GLY A 45 6.34 -1.77 -7.89
C GLY A 45 5.42 -0.99 -6.96
N TYR A 46 4.87 -1.56 -5.89
CA TYR A 46 4.03 -0.81 -4.95
C TYR A 46 4.28 -1.24 -3.50
N THR A 47 3.84 -0.39 -2.57
CA THR A 47 3.69 -0.76 -1.15
C THR A 47 2.35 -0.27 -0.64
N VAL A 48 1.78 -0.98 0.33
CA VAL A 48 0.61 -0.50 1.07
C VAL A 48 1.03 -0.16 2.49
N SER A 49 0.70 1.05 2.95
CA SER A 49 1.00 1.51 4.30
C SER A 49 -0.26 1.58 5.14
N ILE A 50 -0.18 1.08 6.37
CA ILE A 50 -1.17 1.32 7.43
C ILE A 50 -0.57 2.36 8.36
N THR A 51 -1.21 3.54 8.46
CA THR A 51 -0.80 4.54 9.45
C THR A 51 -1.58 4.33 10.74
N VAL A 52 -0.89 4.47 11.87
CA VAL A 52 -1.46 4.24 13.21
C VAL A 52 -1.05 5.34 14.17
N SER A 53 -1.78 5.46 15.28
CA SER A 53 -1.69 6.61 16.17
C SER A 53 -0.39 6.67 16.99
N GLN A 54 0.20 5.51 17.31
CA GLN A 54 1.33 5.42 18.23
C GLN A 54 2.22 4.18 17.98
N PRO A 55 3.46 4.15 18.52
CA PRO A 55 4.38 3.03 18.33
C PRO A 55 3.86 1.66 18.83
N ALA A 56 3.08 1.61 19.90
CA ALA A 56 2.48 0.39 20.41
C ALA A 56 1.50 -0.24 19.41
N ASP A 57 0.77 0.58 18.65
CA ASP A 57 -0.12 0.11 17.58
C ASP A 57 0.70 -0.49 16.43
N VAL A 58 1.85 0.12 16.10
CA VAL A 58 2.77 -0.44 15.08
C VAL A 58 3.18 -1.85 15.46
N ARG A 59 3.61 -2.06 16.71
CA ARG A 59 3.99 -3.39 17.22
C ARG A 59 2.82 -4.36 17.14
N ALA A 60 1.64 -3.97 17.60
CA ALA A 60 0.45 -4.84 17.58
C ALA A 60 0.06 -5.31 16.17
N TYR A 61 0.15 -4.45 15.16
CA TYR A 61 -0.09 -4.84 13.77
C TYR A 61 1.01 -5.74 13.21
N VAL A 62 2.29 -5.45 13.51
CA VAL A 62 3.41 -6.29 13.07
C VAL A 62 3.32 -7.68 13.70
N ASP A 63 3.05 -7.77 15.00
CA ASP A 63 2.89 -9.04 15.72
C ASP A 63 1.73 -9.86 15.15
N SER A 64 0.59 -9.20 14.85
CA SER A 64 -0.56 -9.85 14.20
C SER A 64 -0.22 -10.35 12.80
N ALA A 65 0.50 -9.55 12.01
CA ALA A 65 0.91 -9.95 10.67
C ALA A 65 1.86 -11.14 10.68
N VAL A 66 2.85 -11.14 11.58
CA VAL A 66 3.79 -12.26 11.77
C VAL A 66 3.06 -13.51 12.24
N ALA A 67 2.13 -13.39 13.19
CA ALA A 67 1.31 -14.51 13.66
C ALA A 67 0.46 -15.12 12.52
N ALA A 68 0.00 -14.30 11.57
CA ALA A 68 -0.72 -14.74 10.37
C ALA A 68 0.20 -15.27 9.24
N GLY A 69 1.53 -15.20 9.40
CA GLY A 69 2.50 -15.76 8.45
C GLY A 69 3.27 -14.73 7.62
N ALA A 70 3.20 -13.44 7.94
CA ALA A 70 4.04 -12.43 7.30
C ALA A 70 5.51 -12.58 7.69
N THR A 71 6.41 -12.26 6.76
CA THR A 71 7.85 -12.19 7.02
C THR A 71 8.26 -10.74 7.31
N VAL A 72 9.04 -10.50 8.36
CA VAL A 72 9.58 -9.16 8.65
C VAL A 72 10.73 -8.85 7.69
N ILE A 73 10.60 -7.78 6.92
CA ILE A 73 11.67 -7.25 6.04
C ILE A 73 12.50 -6.21 6.80
N LYS A 74 11.81 -5.28 7.48
CA LYS A 74 12.43 -4.28 8.36
C LYS A 74 11.75 -4.36 9.72
N PRO A 75 12.48 -4.65 10.81
CA PRO A 75 11.90 -4.71 12.15
C PRO A 75 11.39 -3.35 12.58
N VAL A 76 10.53 -3.33 13.60
CA VAL A 76 10.04 -2.10 14.21
C VAL A 76 11.23 -1.27 14.69
N ALA A 77 11.38 -0.07 14.12
CA ALA A 77 12.48 0.82 14.44
C ALA A 77 12.02 2.27 14.49
N THR A 78 12.68 3.04 15.35
CA THR A 78 12.53 4.51 15.40
C THR A 78 13.39 5.14 14.31
N SER A 79 12.86 6.19 13.69
CA SER A 79 13.54 7.01 12.69
C SER A 79 13.27 8.50 12.94
N LEU A 80 13.81 9.37 12.09
CA LEU A 80 13.52 10.81 12.12
C LEU A 80 12.03 11.11 11.96
N TRP A 81 11.30 10.25 11.23
CA TRP A 81 9.91 10.44 10.82
C TRP A 81 8.89 9.75 11.75
N GLY A 82 9.34 9.12 12.83
CA GLY A 82 8.50 8.37 13.76
C GLY A 82 8.94 6.91 13.88
N VAL A 83 8.01 6.00 14.12
CA VAL A 83 8.27 4.55 14.31
C VAL A 83 7.59 3.76 13.20
N GLY A 84 8.26 2.76 12.64
CA GLY A 84 7.65 1.90 11.64
C GLY A 84 8.39 0.59 11.39
N ALA A 85 7.74 -0.27 10.61
CA ALA A 85 8.24 -1.57 10.17
C ALA A 85 7.81 -1.86 8.73
N THR A 86 8.43 -2.87 8.13
CA THR A 86 8.03 -3.41 6.82
C THR A 86 7.95 -4.92 6.90
N VAL A 87 6.81 -5.45 6.44
CA VAL A 87 6.54 -6.89 6.39
C VAL A 87 6.13 -7.29 4.98
N GLN A 88 6.38 -8.54 4.62
CA GLN A 88 5.92 -9.14 3.39
C GLN A 88 4.84 -10.17 3.72
N ALA A 89 3.67 -10.02 3.11
CA ALA A 89 2.57 -10.98 3.20
C ALA A 89 2.93 -12.31 2.50
N PRO A 90 2.27 -13.43 2.84
CA PRO A 90 2.53 -14.73 2.21
C PRO A 90 2.38 -14.72 0.68
N ASP A 91 1.52 -13.85 0.15
CA ASP A 91 1.32 -13.66 -1.28
C ASP A 91 2.41 -12.83 -1.97
N GLY A 92 3.38 -12.31 -1.21
CA GLY A 92 4.49 -11.47 -1.67
C GLY A 92 4.26 -9.95 -1.60
N ALA A 93 3.05 -9.47 -1.29
CA ALA A 93 2.75 -8.05 -1.17
C ALA A 93 3.50 -7.39 0.01
N ILE A 94 3.99 -6.17 -0.20
CA ILE A 94 4.81 -5.45 0.80
C ILE A 94 3.94 -4.44 1.54
N TRP A 95 3.97 -4.57 2.87
CA TRP A 95 3.19 -3.76 3.79
C TRP A 95 4.09 -2.98 4.73
N LYS A 96 3.80 -1.69 4.90
CA LYS A 96 4.43 -0.83 5.90
C LYS A 96 3.43 -0.53 7.00
N ILE A 97 3.90 -0.51 8.23
CA ILE A 97 3.11 -0.06 9.37
C ILE A 97 3.91 1.05 10.02
N ALA A 98 3.30 2.23 10.17
CA ALA A 98 4.03 3.41 10.60
C ALA A 98 3.19 4.39 11.40
N THR A 99 3.85 5.14 12.25
CA THR A 99 3.31 6.31 12.95
C THR A 99 4.33 7.45 12.89
N SER A 100 3.85 8.69 12.89
CA SER A 100 4.71 9.86 13.09
C SER A 100 5.01 10.13 14.58
N ALA A 101 4.22 9.54 15.48
CA ALA A 101 4.44 9.63 16.92
C ALA A 101 5.73 8.90 17.32
N LYS A 102 6.36 9.37 18.40
CA LYS A 102 7.61 8.80 18.93
C LYS A 102 7.45 8.11 20.27
N LYS A 103 6.27 8.21 20.88
CA LYS A 103 5.97 7.69 22.22
C LYS A 103 4.54 7.17 22.26
N ASP A 104 4.32 6.21 23.14
CA ASP A 104 3.01 5.66 23.43
C ASP A 104 2.26 6.62 24.36
N THR A 105 0.96 6.80 24.10
CA THR A 105 0.07 7.63 24.93
C THR A 105 -1.02 6.81 25.62
N GLY A 106 -1.11 5.51 25.31
CA GLY A 106 -2.07 4.60 25.88
C GLY A 106 -1.78 3.14 25.51
N PRO A 107 -2.71 2.21 25.81
CA PRO A 107 -2.59 0.81 25.40
C PRO A 107 -2.60 0.69 23.87
N ALA A 108 -1.99 -0.39 23.36
CA ALA A 108 -1.99 -0.70 21.94
C ALA A 108 -3.42 -0.92 21.42
N ARG A 109 -3.69 -0.41 20.22
CA ARG A 109 -4.96 -0.58 19.52
C ARG A 109 -4.69 -1.00 18.07
N ARG A 110 -5.63 -1.76 17.51
CA ARG A 110 -5.65 -2.11 16.08
C ARG A 110 -6.69 -1.26 15.35
N GLU A 111 -6.46 0.05 15.37
CA GLU A 111 -7.32 1.06 14.73
C GLU A 111 -6.47 1.81 13.70
N PRO A 112 -6.66 1.55 12.39
CA PRO A 112 -5.86 2.20 11.36
C PRO A 112 -6.37 3.64 11.15
N GLU A 113 -5.48 4.62 11.18
CA GLU A 113 -5.82 6.01 10.85
C GLU A 113 -6.04 6.17 9.34
N SER A 114 -5.20 5.54 8.53
CA SER A 114 -5.32 5.56 7.07
C SER A 114 -4.65 4.35 6.43
N VAL A 115 -5.08 4.05 5.20
CA VAL A 115 -4.41 3.13 4.28
C VAL A 115 -3.87 3.96 3.13
N VAL A 116 -2.59 3.81 2.81
CA VAL A 116 -1.91 4.57 1.75
C VAL A 116 -1.29 3.61 0.75
N LEU A 117 -1.73 3.69 -0.50
CA LEU A 117 -1.10 3.02 -1.63
C LEU A 117 -0.03 3.93 -2.22
N LEU A 118 1.22 3.45 -2.24
CA LEU A 118 2.30 4.10 -3.00
C LEU A 118 2.63 3.29 -4.24
N LEU A 119 2.55 3.94 -5.39
CA LEU A 119 2.94 3.37 -6.68
C LEU A 119 4.35 3.81 -7.04
N GLY A 120 5.16 2.85 -7.44
CA GLY A 120 6.52 3.01 -7.92
C GLY A 120 6.48 3.35 -9.40
N ALA A 121 6.78 4.61 -9.72
CA ALA A 121 6.79 5.10 -11.09
C ALA A 121 8.20 5.14 -11.67
N ASP A 122 8.33 4.79 -12.95
CA ASP A 122 9.55 4.97 -13.71
C ASP A 122 9.71 6.43 -14.15
N ASP A 123 8.64 7.08 -14.57
CA ASP A 123 8.61 8.53 -14.76
C ASP A 123 7.52 9.16 -13.89
N VAL A 124 7.91 9.58 -12.68
CA VAL A 124 7.01 10.23 -11.71
C VAL A 124 6.31 11.47 -12.32
N LYS A 125 6.95 12.19 -13.24
CA LYS A 125 6.35 13.36 -13.88
C LYS A 125 5.24 12.94 -14.84
N ALA A 126 5.49 11.94 -15.68
CA ALA A 126 4.50 11.40 -16.61
C ALA A 126 3.30 10.82 -15.85
N SER A 127 3.53 10.01 -14.83
CA SER A 127 2.46 9.41 -14.02
C SER A 127 1.69 10.48 -13.23
N LYS A 128 2.37 11.48 -12.67
CA LYS A 128 1.70 12.65 -12.05
C LYS A 128 0.77 13.36 -13.04
N GLN A 129 1.24 13.62 -14.27
CA GLN A 129 0.43 14.28 -15.30
C GLN A 129 -0.78 13.42 -15.68
N PHE A 130 -0.63 12.10 -15.77
CA PHE A 130 -1.72 11.18 -16.03
C PHE A 130 -2.83 11.28 -14.97
N TYR A 131 -2.47 11.24 -13.69
CA TYR A 131 -3.43 11.31 -12.59
C TYR A 131 -4.08 12.70 -12.46
N VAL A 132 -3.31 13.78 -12.61
CA VAL A 132 -3.84 15.16 -12.63
C VAL A 132 -4.80 15.36 -13.80
N GLY A 133 -4.46 14.87 -14.99
CA GLY A 133 -5.34 14.92 -16.17
C GLY A 133 -6.66 14.15 -16.00
N ARG A 134 -6.73 13.25 -15.01
CA ARG A 134 -7.93 12.48 -14.63
C ARG A 134 -8.65 13.03 -13.40
N GLY A 135 -8.25 14.22 -12.97
CA GLY A 135 -8.91 14.98 -11.92
C GLY A 135 -8.42 14.70 -10.50
N LEU A 136 -7.30 13.99 -10.30
CA LEU A 136 -6.71 13.86 -8.96
C LEU A 136 -5.87 15.10 -8.63
N PRO A 137 -6.28 15.94 -7.67
CA PRO A 137 -5.49 17.09 -7.26
C PRO A 137 -4.22 16.64 -6.52
N VAL A 138 -3.14 17.39 -6.70
CA VAL A 138 -1.89 17.16 -5.98
C VAL A 138 -1.98 17.85 -4.61
N GLY A 139 -1.78 17.09 -3.54
CA GLY A 139 -1.68 17.64 -2.18
C GLY A 139 -0.24 18.03 -1.84
N LYS A 140 0.71 17.10 -2.02
CA LYS A 140 2.15 17.34 -1.76
C LYS A 140 2.99 16.86 -2.93
N SER A 141 4.08 17.56 -3.23
CA SER A 141 5.01 17.16 -4.28
C SER A 141 6.40 17.67 -3.92
N PHE A 142 7.35 16.77 -3.72
CA PHE A 142 8.74 17.13 -3.40
C PHE A 142 9.70 16.03 -3.86
N GLY A 143 10.83 16.42 -4.45
CA GLY A 143 11.79 15.48 -5.01
C GLY A 143 11.12 14.48 -5.96
N SER A 144 11.28 13.19 -5.68
CA SER A 144 10.68 12.10 -6.44
C SER A 144 9.33 11.60 -5.87
N TYR A 145 8.75 12.28 -4.88
CA TYR A 145 7.50 11.90 -4.22
C TYR A 145 6.35 12.85 -4.59
N VAL A 146 5.16 12.27 -4.81
CA VAL A 146 3.89 12.97 -5.01
C VAL A 146 2.83 12.32 -4.15
N GLN A 147 2.02 13.13 -3.47
CA GLN A 147 0.81 12.69 -2.77
C GLN A 147 -0.39 13.40 -3.40
N PHE A 148 -1.43 12.65 -3.72
CA PHE A 148 -2.70 13.22 -4.18
C PHE A 148 -3.60 13.55 -2.99
N ASP A 149 -4.41 14.59 -3.12
CA ASP A 149 -5.39 14.99 -2.12
C ASP A 149 -6.71 14.26 -2.38
N LEU A 150 -6.88 13.09 -1.76
CA LEU A 150 -8.07 12.25 -1.87
C LEU A 150 -8.92 12.35 -0.60
N LYS A 151 -9.49 13.54 -0.36
CA LYS A 151 -10.30 13.80 0.86
C LYS A 151 -11.44 12.80 1.00
N GLY A 152 -11.52 12.17 2.16
CA GLY A 152 -12.55 11.19 2.49
C GLY A 152 -12.41 9.84 1.78
N SER A 153 -11.37 9.65 0.97
CA SER A 153 -11.16 8.39 0.26
C SER A 153 -10.67 7.29 1.22
N PRO A 154 -11.26 6.08 1.15
CA PRO A 154 -10.86 4.94 1.99
C PRO A 154 -9.38 4.54 1.85
N VAL A 155 -8.80 4.73 0.66
CA VAL A 155 -7.38 4.50 0.38
C VAL A 155 -6.77 5.75 -0.23
N GLN A 156 -5.69 6.24 0.37
CA GLN A 156 -4.93 7.38 -0.12
C GLN A 156 -3.92 6.94 -1.19
N LEU A 157 -3.54 7.85 -2.09
CA LEU A 157 -2.63 7.56 -3.21
C LEU A 157 -1.41 8.48 -3.20
N GLY A 158 -0.25 7.89 -3.46
CA GLY A 158 0.96 8.62 -3.82
C GLY A 158 1.79 7.91 -4.89
N LEU A 159 2.70 8.68 -5.48
CA LEU A 159 3.72 8.20 -6.40
C LEU A 159 5.09 8.36 -5.76
N TYR A 160 5.96 7.41 -6.04
CA TYR A 160 7.36 7.52 -5.69
C TYR A 160 8.22 6.92 -6.80
N LYS A 161 9.45 7.38 -7.01
CA LYS A 161 10.36 6.73 -7.97
C LYS A 161 10.53 5.26 -7.56
N ARG A 162 10.27 4.31 -8.49
CA ARG A 162 10.28 2.86 -8.23
C ARG A 162 11.47 2.39 -7.39
N ARG A 163 12.69 2.77 -7.79
CA ARG A 163 13.93 2.49 -7.06
C ARG A 163 13.94 3.00 -5.62
N ALA A 164 13.45 4.22 -5.40
CA ALA A 164 13.39 4.83 -4.08
C ALA A 164 12.36 4.14 -3.20
N LEU A 165 11.23 3.72 -3.77
CA LEU A 165 10.19 2.97 -3.07
C LEU A 165 10.69 1.58 -2.63
N ALA A 166 11.36 0.83 -3.51
CA ALA A 166 11.96 -0.46 -3.17
C ALA A 166 13.00 -0.33 -2.05
N LYS A 167 13.88 0.68 -2.14
CA LYS A 167 14.87 1.00 -1.11
C LYS A 167 14.21 1.33 0.23
N ASP A 168 13.15 2.12 0.22
CA ASP A 168 12.39 2.49 1.42
C ASP A 168 11.71 1.27 2.07
N ALA A 169 11.17 0.37 1.26
CA ALA A 169 10.63 -0.92 1.69
C ALA A 169 11.70 -1.90 2.21
N GLY A 170 12.97 -1.73 1.82
CA GLY A 170 14.06 -2.63 2.19
C GLY A 170 14.16 -3.88 1.33
N VAL A 171 13.71 -3.81 0.08
CA VAL A 171 13.80 -4.91 -0.89
C VAL A 171 14.63 -4.49 -2.12
N PRO A 172 15.18 -5.45 -2.88
CA PRO A 172 15.73 -5.16 -4.21
C PRO A 172 14.68 -4.51 -5.11
N GLU A 173 15.12 -3.65 -6.03
CA GLU A 173 14.20 -3.01 -6.99
C GLU A 173 13.73 -3.97 -8.11
N ASP A 174 14.47 -5.05 -8.30
CA ASP A 174 14.23 -6.07 -9.31
C ASP A 174 12.88 -6.75 -9.06
N GLY A 175 12.16 -6.96 -10.15
CA GLY A 175 10.87 -7.64 -10.20
C GLY A 175 10.30 -7.53 -11.60
N ASP A 176 9.53 -8.53 -11.99
CA ASP A 176 8.96 -8.63 -13.33
C ASP A 176 7.58 -9.30 -13.29
N GLY A 177 6.81 -9.11 -14.35
CA GLY A 177 5.45 -9.61 -14.52
C GLY A 177 4.40 -8.71 -13.87
N SER A 178 3.28 -9.31 -13.51
CA SER A 178 2.11 -8.60 -12.99
C SER A 178 2.41 -7.91 -11.66
N HIS A 179 1.86 -6.70 -11.49
CA HIS A 179 1.80 -6.02 -10.20
C HIS A 179 0.89 -6.76 -9.20
N ARG A 180 0.00 -7.65 -9.67
CA ARG A 180 -0.94 -8.40 -8.84
C ARG A 180 -1.76 -7.51 -7.88
N ILE A 181 -2.14 -6.34 -8.39
CA ILE A 181 -3.00 -5.38 -7.69
C ILE A 181 -3.86 -4.65 -8.70
N VAL A 182 -5.12 -4.43 -8.32
CA VAL A 182 -6.04 -3.54 -9.03
C VAL A 182 -6.55 -2.48 -8.08
N ILE A 183 -6.65 -1.26 -8.59
CA ILE A 183 -7.14 -0.10 -7.84
C ILE A 183 -8.63 0.05 -8.15
N GLY A 184 -9.47 -0.17 -7.15
CA GLY A 184 -10.92 -0.06 -7.27
C GLY A 184 -11.40 1.34 -6.93
N GLY A 185 -11.89 2.07 -7.92
CA GLY A 185 -12.40 3.42 -7.72
C GLY A 185 -12.55 4.21 -9.02
N GLY A 186 -13.25 5.35 -8.92
CA GLY A 186 -13.56 6.16 -10.10
C GLY A 186 -14.63 5.55 -11.01
N ALA A 187 -14.86 6.21 -12.15
CA ALA A 187 -15.96 5.90 -13.06
C ALA A 187 -15.56 4.98 -14.22
N ASP A 188 -14.28 4.93 -14.58
CA ASP A 188 -13.78 4.27 -15.78
C ASP A 188 -12.60 3.37 -15.45
N SER A 189 -12.49 2.24 -16.15
CA SER A 189 -11.32 1.38 -16.09
C SER A 189 -10.19 1.95 -16.95
N VAL A 190 -8.96 1.95 -16.42
CA VAL A 190 -7.79 2.49 -17.11
C VAL A 190 -6.51 1.83 -16.60
N VAL A 191 -5.47 1.78 -17.44
CA VAL A 191 -4.12 1.41 -17.00
C VAL A 191 -3.25 2.67 -16.98
N ASP A 192 -2.53 2.89 -15.89
CA ASP A 192 -1.62 4.03 -15.76
C ASP A 192 -0.31 3.80 -16.56
N PRO A 193 0.56 4.83 -16.71
CA PRO A 193 1.79 4.70 -17.48
C PRO A 193 2.77 3.65 -16.96
N ASP A 194 2.64 3.25 -15.70
CA ASP A 194 3.50 2.27 -15.03
C ASP A 194 2.87 0.86 -14.99
N GLY A 195 1.67 0.67 -15.58
CA GLY A 195 1.01 -0.63 -15.69
C GLY A 195 0.00 -0.95 -14.58
N PHE A 196 -0.29 -0.01 -13.68
CA PHE A 196 -1.30 -0.22 -12.63
C PHE A 196 -2.72 -0.10 -13.18
N ALA A 197 -3.47 -1.19 -13.08
CA ALA A 197 -4.86 -1.24 -13.51
C ALA A 197 -5.80 -0.59 -12.49
N TRP A 198 -6.69 0.24 -13.00
CA TRP A 198 -7.86 0.77 -12.31
C TRP A 198 -9.10 0.11 -12.88
N GLU A 199 -10.00 -0.31 -11.99
CA GLU A 199 -11.33 -0.80 -12.33
C GLU A 199 -12.38 0.13 -11.71
N ALA A 200 -13.42 0.43 -12.48
CA ALA A 200 -14.53 1.24 -11.99
C ALA A 200 -15.17 0.58 -10.75
N ALA A 201 -15.56 1.39 -9.77
CA ALA A 201 -16.29 0.88 -8.62
C ALA A 201 -17.62 0.28 -9.11
N ALA A 202 -17.88 -0.99 -8.75
CA ALA A 202 -19.20 -1.57 -8.94
C ALA A 202 -20.21 -0.70 -8.18
N ARG A 203 -21.19 -0.13 -8.90
CA ARG A 203 -22.24 0.71 -8.34
C ARG A 203 -23.18 -0.08 -7.44
#